data_AF-A0A7W1DAV8-F1
#
_entry.id   AF-A0A7W1DAV8-F1
#
_cell.length_a   1.000
_cell.length_b   1.000
_cell.length_c   1.000
_cell.angle_alpha   90.00
_cell.angle_beta   90.00
_cell.angle_gamma   90.00
#
_symmetry.space_group_name_H-M   'P 1'
#
loop_
_entity.id
_entity.type
_entity.pdbx_description
1 polymer ?
#
loop_
_entity_poly.entity_id
_entity_poly.type
_entity_poly.pdbx_seq_one_letter_code
_entity_poly.pdbx_strand_id
1 'polypeptide(L)'
;MFILKDKTQLERAIAKALKLRPRVEFDRFGRYRVSGSKGYYTVICRKDERGYKTVACTCKGAEKGLVCYHAVSALSLHIGLARQQQTATV
;
A
#
# COMPACT_ATOMS: atom_id res chain seq x y z
N MET A 1 1.65 10.03 4.85
CA MET A 1 0.20 9.79 5.02
C MET A 1 -0.50 10.60 3.96
N PHE A 2 -1.40 10.02 3.16
CA PHE A 2 -2.15 10.77 2.14
C PHE A 2 -3.58 11.03 2.60
N ILE A 3 -4.15 12.15 2.16
CA ILE A 3 -5.57 12.47 2.35
C ILE A 3 -6.23 12.29 0.99
N LEU A 4 -7.16 11.34 0.90
CA LEU A 4 -7.96 11.08 -0.29
C LEU A 4 -8.91 12.26 -0.51
N LYS A 5 -8.49 13.24 -1.33
CA LYS A 5 -9.33 14.40 -1.69
C LYS A 5 -10.42 14.01 -2.70
N ASP A 6 -10.15 13.00 -3.51
CA ASP A 6 -10.96 12.58 -4.65
C ASP A 6 -10.64 11.11 -4.99
N LYS A 7 -11.67 10.31 -5.33
CA LYS A 7 -11.55 8.88 -5.66
C LYS A 7 -10.74 8.60 -6.94
N THR A 8 -10.68 9.53 -7.89
CA THR A 8 -9.97 9.41 -9.16
C THR A 8 -8.47 9.19 -8.96
N GLN A 9 -7.86 9.77 -7.93
CA GLN A 9 -6.46 9.48 -7.61
C GLN A 9 -6.24 7.99 -7.26
N LEU A 10 -7.16 7.40 -6.51
CA LEU A 10 -7.11 5.99 -6.15
C LEU A 10 -7.36 5.09 -7.37
N GLU A 11 -8.37 5.41 -8.19
CA GLU A 11 -8.67 4.69 -9.44
C GLU A 11 -7.46 4.65 -10.38
N ARG A 12 -6.78 5.79 -10.57
CA ARG A 12 -5.54 5.87 -11.37
C ARG A 12 -4.42 5.01 -10.80
N ALA A 13 -4.25 5.02 -9.48
CA ALA A 13 -3.24 4.20 -8.81
C ALA A 13 -3.52 2.71 -8.96
N ILE A 14 -4.79 2.28 -8.85
CA ILE A 14 -5.24 0.91 -9.08
C ILE A 14 -5.00 0.50 -10.53
N ALA A 15 -5.44 1.30 -11.50
CA ALA A 15 -5.25 1.02 -12.92
C ALA A 15 -3.75 0.86 -13.27
N LYS A 16 -2.90 1.71 -12.69
CA LYS A 16 -1.45 1.62 -12.87
C LYS A 16 -0.85 0.38 -12.21
N ALA A 17 -1.31 0.00 -11.02
CA ALA A 17 -0.89 -1.24 -10.35
C ALA A 17 -1.25 -2.49 -11.19
N LEU A 18 -2.46 -2.53 -11.75
CA LEU A 18 -2.92 -3.63 -12.60
C LEU A 18 -2.14 -3.70 -13.92
N LYS A 19 -1.80 -2.55 -14.51
CA LYS A 19 -1.01 -2.47 -15.74
C LYS A 19 0.44 -2.88 -15.53
N LEU A 20 1.09 -2.36 -14.49
CA LEU A 20 2.53 -2.56 -14.27
C LEU A 20 2.85 -3.86 -13.53
N ARG A 21 1.89 -4.41 -12.78
CA ARG A 21 2.05 -5.64 -11.99
C ARG A 21 3.36 -5.64 -11.17
N PRO A 22 3.59 -4.61 -10.32
CA PRO A 22 4.82 -4.54 -9.56
C PRO A 22 4.95 -5.75 -8.61
N ARG A 23 6.17 -6.24 -8.44
CA ARG A 23 6.47 -7.30 -7.48
C ARG A 23 6.33 -6.74 -6.07
N VAL A 24 5.55 -7.42 -5.25
CA VAL A 24 5.39 -7.12 -3.83
C VAL A 24 6.13 -8.20 -3.03
N GLU A 25 7.11 -7.78 -2.24
CA GLU A 25 7.85 -8.64 -1.33
C GLU A 25 7.38 -8.36 0.11
N PHE A 26 7.09 -9.43 0.83
CA PHE A 26 6.80 -9.39 2.25
C PHE A 26 8.11 -9.23 3.04
N ASP A 27 8.18 -8.21 3.88
CA ASP A 27 9.31 -7.99 4.80
C ASP A 27 8.88 -8.45 6.21
N ARG A 28 7.83 -7.83 6.74
CA ARG A 28 7.12 -8.29 7.94
C ARG A 28 5.67 -7.80 7.90
N PHE A 29 4.79 -8.31 8.77
CA PHE A 29 3.40 -7.86 8.74
C PHE A 29 3.30 -6.34 8.91
N GLY A 30 2.59 -5.68 7.98
CA GLY A 30 2.49 -4.21 7.93
C GLY A 30 3.68 -3.49 7.28
N ARG A 31 4.72 -4.19 6.80
CA ARG A 31 5.83 -3.61 6.03
C ARG A 31 6.15 -4.46 4.81
N TYR A 32 6.18 -3.80 3.66
CA TYR A 32 6.32 -4.45 2.36
C TYR A 32 7.36 -3.69 1.53
N ARG A 33 7.98 -4.40 0.59
CA ARG A 33 8.80 -3.81 -0.46
C ARG A 33 8.07 -3.97 -1.78
N VAL A 34 7.97 -2.91 -2.57
CA VAL A 34 7.26 -2.94 -3.86
C VAL A 34 8.19 -2.45 -4.96
N SER A 35 8.32 -3.22 -6.03
CA SER A 35 9.16 -2.84 -7.16
C SER A 35 8.59 -1.62 -7.90
N GLY A 36 9.48 -0.80 -8.43
CA GLY A 36 9.14 0.36 -9.25
C GLY A 36 10.33 0.84 -10.07
N SER A 37 10.21 2.05 -10.62
CA SER A 37 11.14 2.57 -11.63
C SER A 37 12.59 2.80 -11.16
N LYS A 38 12.84 2.85 -9.85
CA LYS A 38 14.19 3.09 -9.28
C LYS A 38 14.61 1.98 -8.31
N GLY A 39 14.09 0.76 -8.50
CA GLY A 39 14.24 -0.33 -7.56
C GLY A 39 13.04 -0.48 -6.64
N TYR A 40 13.27 -0.87 -5.39
CA TYR A 40 12.21 -1.15 -4.43
C TYR A 40 11.88 0.05 -3.55
N TYR A 41 10.58 0.26 -3.34
CA TYR A 41 10.05 1.24 -2.40
C TYR A 41 9.46 0.53 -1.18
N THR A 42 9.67 1.09 0.00
CA THR A 42 9.09 0.57 1.23
C THR A 42 7.67 1.11 1.39
N VAL A 43 6.73 0.20 1.65
CA VAL A 43 5.34 0.52 1.98
C VAL A 43 5.04 0.04 3.39
N ILE A 44 4.47 0.92 4.20
CA ILE A 44 4.09 0.63 5.59
C ILE A 44 2.57 0.75 5.70
N CYS A 45 1.92 -0.33 6.12
CA CYS A 45 0.50 -0.41 6.44
C CYS A 45 0.36 -0.58 7.96
N ARG A 46 -0.33 0.35 8.62
CA ARG A 46 -0.54 0.30 10.08
C ARG A 46 -1.90 0.88 10.46
N LYS A 47 -2.34 0.60 11.68
CA LYS A 47 -3.38 1.39 12.33
C LYS A 47 -2.70 2.54 13.08
N ASP A 48 -3.27 3.74 13.02
CA ASP A 48 -2.84 4.86 13.87
C ASP A 48 -3.44 4.74 15.28
N GLU A 49 -3.10 5.70 16.14
CA GLU A 49 -3.55 5.76 17.54
C GLU A 49 -5.08 5.88 17.68
N ARG A 50 -5.75 6.39 16.64
CA ARG A 50 -7.22 6.51 16.59
C ARG A 50 -7.88 5.29 15.93
N GLY A 51 -7.09 4.27 15.57
CA GLY A 51 -7.55 3.05 14.94
C GLY A 51 -7.75 3.16 13.42
N TYR A 52 -7.47 4.30 12.78
CA TYR A 52 -7.58 4.44 11.34
C TYR A 52 -6.45 3.68 10.63
N LYS A 53 -6.81 2.98 9.55
CA LYS A 53 -5.82 2.29 8.70
C LYS A 53 -5.11 3.30 7.83
N THR A 54 -3.79 3.36 7.95
CA THR A 54 -2.93 4.29 7.22
C THR A 54 -1.93 3.52 6.37
N VAL A 55 -1.61 4.08 5.20
CA VAL A 55 -0.58 3.55 4.30
C VAL A 55 0.42 4.66 3.97
N ALA A 56 1.70 4.36 4.12
CA ALA A 56 2.82 5.24 3.77
C ALA A 56 3.74 4.54 2.77
N CYS A 57 4.34 5.30 1.85
CA CYS A 57 5.27 4.78 0.85
C CYS A 57 6.45 5.72 0.71
N THR A 58 7.65 5.19 0.45
CA THR A 58 8.89 5.99 0.30
C THR A 58 9.10 6.55 -1.11
N CYS A 59 8.12 6.44 -2.01
CA CYS A 59 8.25 7.00 -3.37
C CYS A 59 7.95 8.51 -3.41
N LYS A 60 8.51 9.20 -4.40
CA LYS A 60 8.31 10.65 -4.61
C LYS A 60 6.85 11.08 -4.76
N GLY A 61 5.98 10.22 -5.30
CA GLY A 61 4.54 10.54 -5.38
C GLY A 61 3.90 10.60 -3.99
N ALA A 62 4.24 9.68 -3.11
CA ALA A 62 3.72 9.62 -1.76
C ALA A 62 4.28 10.74 -0.86
N GLU A 63 5.55 11.16 -1.07
CA GLU A 63 6.11 12.37 -0.45
C GLU A 63 5.27 13.62 -0.77
N LYS A 64 4.71 13.69 -1.99
CA LYS A 64 3.81 14.77 -2.43
C LYS A 64 2.35 14.57 -2.00
N GLY A 65 2.07 13.58 -1.14
CA GLY A 65 0.72 13.28 -0.64
C GLY A 65 -0.20 12.59 -1.65
N LEU A 66 0.34 12.04 -2.75
CA LEU A 66 -0.46 11.33 -3.75
C LEU A 66 -0.62 9.85 -3.42
N VAL A 67 -1.77 9.29 -3.79
CA VAL A 67 -1.98 7.84 -3.82
C VAL A 67 -1.11 7.24 -4.93
N CYS A 68 -0.14 6.41 -4.56
CA CYS A 68 0.76 5.77 -5.52
C CYS A 68 0.38 4.29 -5.73
N TYR A 69 0.70 3.76 -6.91
CA TYR A 69 0.44 2.36 -7.24
C TYR A 69 1.18 1.40 -6.30
N HIS A 70 2.36 1.76 -5.77
CA HIS A 70 3.07 0.95 -4.79
C HIS A 70 2.22 0.72 -3.52
N ALA A 71 1.59 1.79 -3.01
CA ALA A 71 0.76 1.73 -1.82
C ALA A 71 -0.45 0.82 -2.04
N VAL A 72 -1.10 0.92 -3.20
CA VAL A 72 -2.24 0.07 -3.57
C VAL A 72 -1.81 -1.40 -3.68
N SER A 73 -0.70 -1.69 -4.36
CA SER A 73 -0.21 -3.06 -4.55
C SER A 73 0.11 -3.75 -3.22
N ALA A 74 0.81 -3.07 -2.30
CA ALA A 74 1.07 -3.61 -0.97
C ALA A 74 -0.20 -3.74 -0.13
N LEU A 75 -1.13 -2.79 -0.22
CA LEU A 75 -2.38 -2.82 0.55
C LEU A 75 -3.25 -4.03 0.17
N SER A 76 -3.31 -4.41 -1.11
CA SER A 76 -4.02 -5.61 -1.55
C SER A 76 -3.50 -6.88 -0.86
N LEU A 77 -2.18 -7.07 -0.82
CA LEU A 77 -1.55 -8.19 -0.12
C LEU A 77 -1.80 -8.11 1.40
N HIS A 78 -1.65 -6.93 1.99
CA HIS A 78 -1.86 -6.71 3.43
C HIS A 78 -3.28 -7.08 3.86
N ILE A 79 -4.30 -6.68 3.10
CA ILE A 79 -5.70 -7.02 3.39
C ILE A 79 -5.91 -8.53 3.34
N GLY A 80 -5.34 -9.21 2.34
CA GLY A 80 -5.40 -10.68 2.24
C GLY A 80 -4.81 -11.37 3.46
N LEU A 81 -3.57 -11.00 3.84
CA LEU A 81 -2.89 -11.55 5.01
C LEU A 81 -3.63 -11.23 6.32
N ALA A 82 -4.13 -10.01 6.48
CA ALA A 82 -4.87 -9.60 7.66
C ALA A 82 -6.17 -10.40 7.83
N ARG A 83 -6.85 -10.73 6.73
CA ARG A 83 -8.04 -11.60 6.76
C ARG A 83 -7.71 -13.02 7.19
N GLN A 84 -6.61 -13.59 6.68
CA GLN A 84 -6.15 -14.93 7.06
C GLN A 84 -5.82 -15.02 8.56
N GLN A 85 -5.19 -13.99 9.13
CA GLN A 85 -4.91 -13.95 10.56
C GLN A 85 -6.18 -13.90 11.41
N GLN A 86 -7.20 -13.16 10.96
CA GLN A 86 -8.49 -13.10 11.67
C GLN A 86 -9.19 -14.45 11.70
N THR A 87 -9.16 -15.20 10.61
CA THR A 87 -9.78 -16.53 10.55
C THR A 87 -9.03 -17.60 11.33
N ALA A 88 -7.71 -17.45 11.52
CA ALA A 88 -6.89 -18.41 12.29
C ALA A 88 -6.98 -18.23 13.82
N THR A 89 -7.65 -17.16 14.28
CA THR A 89 -7.81 -16.84 15.71
C THR A 89 -9.23 -17.14 16.21
N VAL A 90 -10.06 -17.81 15.40
CA VAL A 90 -11.43 -18.23 15.70
C VAL A 90 -11.49 -19.73 15.85
#